data_AF-A0A8H6X7W0-F1
#
_entry.id   AF-A0A8H6X7W0-F1
#
_cell.length_a   1.000
_cell.length_b   1.000
_cell.length_c   1.000
_cell.angle_alpha   90.00
_cell.angle_beta   90.00
_cell.angle_gamma   90.00
#
_symmetry.space_group_name_H-M   'P 1'
#
loop_
_entity.id
_entity.type
_entity.pdbx_description
1 polymer ?
#
loop_
_entity_poly.entity_id
_entity_poly.type
_entity_poly.pdbx_seq_one_letter_code
_entity_poly.pdbx_strand_id
1 'polypeptide(L)'
;MRFTITSTSLFTVATCALLSSARPTQNKRALFGSDTANGMSDVLFGDEDCKDVAVIFARGTFDSGNIGVWVGPQFQAALQSQINSLAFEGVDSTAYPATLQTYLGEGGSDGGAQSLASTVTDYVNFCPDSSVVISGWSQGALVAHKGLSLLTPEVQAKVVGLVTFGDPNKLFTNEPVPSNVAFKTECIGGTTLDPLCSDIPADFKFPTSLDDITGPFSQLPHFATGVAETAAAASLVLRFPGQLLASRSAFLDALTDKTKMQRLLLTPEHFTYGNNGLTSDAADFVAALPAVVGK
;
A
#
# COMPACT_ATOMS: atom_id res chain seq x y z
N MET A 1 -81.63 15.03 47.38
CA MET A 1 -81.44 14.53 45.99
C MET A 1 -80.31 15.33 45.38
N ARG A 2 -79.28 14.63 44.87
CA ARG A 2 -78.04 15.17 44.32
C ARG A 2 -78.29 15.94 43.02
N PHE A 3 -77.60 17.06 42.82
CA PHE A 3 -77.34 17.64 41.50
C PHE A 3 -75.85 17.91 41.33
N THR A 4 -75.37 17.47 40.18
CA THR A 4 -73.99 17.43 39.69
C THR A 4 -73.55 18.82 39.23
N ILE A 5 -72.31 19.22 39.56
CA ILE A 5 -71.57 20.25 38.82
C ILE A 5 -70.22 19.65 38.46
N THR A 6 -70.00 19.45 37.16
CA THR A 6 -68.76 18.98 36.54
C THR A 6 -67.75 20.11 36.49
N SER A 7 -66.59 19.90 37.10
CA SER A 7 -65.39 20.75 36.95
C SER A 7 -64.42 20.07 35.98
N THR A 8 -64.04 20.77 34.92
CA THR A 8 -63.03 20.36 33.95
C THR A 8 -61.63 20.65 34.51
N SER A 9 -60.85 19.60 34.77
CA SER A 9 -59.41 19.71 35.07
C SER A 9 -58.59 19.22 33.88
N LEU A 10 -57.69 20.09 33.40
CA LEU A 10 -56.67 19.80 32.39
C LEU A 10 -55.72 18.70 32.90
N PHE A 11 -55.53 17.65 32.10
CA PHE A 11 -54.43 16.70 32.27
C PHE A 11 -53.25 17.12 31.41
N THR A 12 -52.17 17.56 32.06
CA THR A 12 -50.85 17.73 31.43
C THR A 12 -50.20 16.35 31.36
N VAL A 13 -50.08 15.78 30.16
CA VAL A 13 -49.31 14.54 29.93
C VAL A 13 -47.84 14.92 29.81
N ALA A 14 -47.06 14.58 30.83
CA ALA A 14 -45.60 14.63 30.76
C ALA A 14 -45.09 13.40 29.99
N THR A 15 -44.69 13.59 28.74
CA THR A 15 -44.02 12.57 27.92
C THR A 15 -42.59 12.38 28.42
N CYS A 16 -42.34 11.24 29.06
CA CYS A 16 -41.00 10.77 29.41
C CYS A 16 -40.31 10.31 28.12
N ALA A 17 -39.43 11.15 27.54
CA ALA A 17 -38.63 10.79 26.39
C ALA A 17 -37.49 9.86 26.82
N LEU A 18 -37.64 8.56 26.56
CA LEU A 18 -36.54 7.61 26.62
C LEU A 18 -35.54 7.94 25.49
N LEU A 19 -34.39 8.50 25.85
CA LEU A 19 -33.23 8.61 24.95
C LEU A 19 -32.67 7.20 24.73
N SER A 20 -33.18 6.49 23.72
CA SER A 20 -32.49 5.33 23.17
C SER A 20 -31.19 5.81 22.52
N SER A 21 -30.04 5.43 23.09
CA SER A 21 -28.76 5.60 22.42
C SER A 21 -28.75 4.73 21.15
N ALA A 22 -29.02 5.36 20.02
CA ALA A 22 -28.78 4.74 18.73
C ALA A 22 -27.28 4.50 18.61
N ARG A 23 -26.83 3.26 18.86
CA ARG A 23 -25.51 2.82 18.39
C ARG A 23 -25.50 3.04 16.88
N PRO A 24 -24.46 3.66 16.31
CA PRO A 24 -24.37 3.79 14.89
C PRO A 24 -24.42 2.37 14.31
N THR A 25 -25.47 2.07 13.57
CA THR A 25 -25.53 0.89 12.73
C THR A 25 -24.32 0.98 11.81
N GLN A 26 -23.35 0.07 11.99
CA GLN A 26 -22.27 -0.09 11.04
C GLN A 26 -22.90 -0.27 9.66
N ASN A 27 -22.81 0.78 8.85
CA ASN A 27 -23.21 0.73 7.47
C ASN A 27 -22.34 -0.35 6.82
N LYS A 28 -22.96 -1.48 6.43
CA LYS A 28 -22.38 -2.47 5.51
C LYS A 28 -22.30 -1.87 4.10
N ARG A 29 -21.62 -0.73 3.98
CA ARG A 29 -21.48 0.08 2.77
C ARG A 29 -20.04 0.61 2.65
N ALA A 30 -19.07 -0.30 2.83
CA ALA A 30 -17.70 -0.20 2.35
C ALA A 30 -17.12 -1.63 2.31
N LEU A 31 -17.45 -2.39 1.27
CA LEU A 31 -16.71 -3.61 0.89
C LEU A 31 -15.51 -3.25 0.01
N PHE A 32 -14.91 -2.08 0.25
CA PHE A 32 -13.77 -1.53 -0.49
C PHE A 32 -12.83 -0.92 0.55
N GLY A 33 -11.60 -1.42 0.65
CA GLY A 33 -10.65 -1.07 1.71
C GLY A 33 -10.29 0.41 1.71
N SER A 34 -9.96 0.93 2.89
CA SER A 34 -9.38 2.27 3.04
C SER A 34 -8.05 2.34 2.28
N ASP A 35 -7.71 3.49 1.70
CA ASP A 35 -6.38 3.75 1.14
C ASP A 35 -5.37 4.20 2.21
N THR A 36 -5.78 4.12 3.48
CA THR A 36 -4.95 4.39 4.64
C THR A 36 -4.97 3.24 5.65
N ALA A 37 -3.82 2.95 6.25
CA ALA A 37 -3.70 2.03 7.38
C ALA A 37 -2.66 2.54 8.39
N ASN A 38 -3.02 2.54 9.66
CA ASN A 38 -2.24 3.16 10.74
C ASN A 38 -2.05 2.19 11.93
N GLY A 39 -2.09 0.88 11.68
CA GLY A 39 -2.14 -0.11 12.76
C GLY A 39 -0.87 -0.19 13.63
N MET A 40 0.30 0.21 13.12
CA MET A 40 1.49 0.35 13.97
C MET A 40 1.43 1.65 14.77
N SER A 41 0.99 2.73 14.12
CA SER A 41 0.78 4.03 14.76
C SER A 41 -0.24 3.96 15.91
N ASP A 42 -1.37 3.28 15.73
CA ASP A 42 -2.40 3.09 16.74
C ASP A 42 -1.83 2.40 18.00
N VAL A 43 -0.93 1.43 17.83
CA VAL A 43 -0.21 0.79 18.95
C VAL A 43 0.78 1.75 19.61
N LEU A 44 1.58 2.47 18.82
CA LEU A 44 2.59 3.42 19.33
C LEU A 44 1.97 4.57 20.12
N PHE A 45 0.74 4.98 19.78
CA PHE A 45 -0.01 6.01 20.52
C PHE A 45 -0.83 5.46 21.70
N GLY A 46 -0.86 4.15 21.89
CA GLY A 46 -1.56 3.49 22.99
C GLY A 46 -3.06 3.31 22.77
N ASP A 47 -3.53 3.40 21.52
CA ASP A 47 -4.92 3.12 21.14
C ASP A 47 -5.17 1.60 20.99
N GLU A 48 -4.11 0.82 20.70
CA GLU A 48 -4.14 -0.64 20.65
C GLU A 48 -2.96 -1.30 21.37
N ASP A 49 -3.13 -2.56 21.78
CA ASP A 49 -2.04 -3.39 22.30
C ASP A 49 -1.10 -3.87 21.18
N CYS A 50 0.16 -4.18 21.54
CA CYS A 50 1.13 -4.79 20.63
C CYS A 50 0.55 -5.98 19.86
N LYS A 51 0.85 -6.04 18.57
CA LYS A 51 0.41 -7.12 17.69
C LYS A 51 1.54 -8.10 17.45
N ASP A 52 1.23 -9.38 17.49
CA ASP A 52 2.16 -10.45 17.15
C ASP A 52 2.88 -10.28 15.81
N VAL A 53 2.18 -9.76 14.79
CA VAL A 53 2.72 -9.47 13.47
C VAL A 53 2.45 -8.01 13.11
N ALA A 54 3.48 -7.32 12.63
CA ALA A 54 3.36 -5.97 12.08
C ALA A 54 3.86 -5.95 10.63
N VAL A 55 3.09 -5.31 9.76
CA VAL A 55 3.45 -5.14 8.35
C VAL A 55 3.46 -3.66 8.02
N ILE A 56 4.60 -3.16 7.55
CA ILE A 56 4.70 -1.82 6.98
C ILE A 56 4.73 -1.89 5.45
N PHE A 57 3.92 -1.06 4.80
CA PHE A 57 3.69 -1.10 3.37
C PHE A 57 3.99 0.24 2.70
N ALA A 58 4.88 0.24 1.71
CA ALA A 58 5.14 1.39 0.85
C ALA A 58 4.30 1.32 -0.43
N ARG A 59 3.42 2.30 -0.62
CA ARG A 59 2.54 2.42 -1.80
C ARG A 59 3.31 2.75 -3.09
N GLY A 60 2.64 2.62 -4.24
CA GLY A 60 3.23 2.81 -5.55
C GLY A 60 3.18 4.26 -6.02
N THR A 61 3.82 4.53 -7.16
CA THR A 61 3.83 5.88 -7.73
C THR A 61 2.41 6.35 -8.01
N PHE A 62 2.09 7.56 -7.56
CA PHE A 62 0.79 8.25 -7.67
C PHE A 62 -0.35 7.71 -6.80
N ASP A 63 -0.08 6.72 -5.94
CA ASP A 63 -1.09 6.25 -5.00
C ASP A 63 -1.50 7.33 -4.00
N SER A 64 -2.79 7.35 -3.69
CA SER A 64 -3.36 8.15 -2.60
C SER A 64 -3.11 7.49 -1.24
N GLY A 65 -3.45 8.23 -0.17
CA GLY A 65 -3.29 7.74 1.20
C GLY A 65 -1.85 7.33 1.53
N ASN A 66 -1.70 6.35 2.43
CA ASN A 66 -0.39 5.78 2.78
C ASN A 66 -0.20 4.33 2.28
N ILE A 67 -1.29 3.63 1.91
CA ILE A 67 -1.24 2.28 1.33
C ILE A 67 -1.77 2.18 -0.11
N GLY A 68 -2.36 3.27 -0.64
CA GLY A 68 -2.87 3.30 -2.00
C GLY A 68 -4.17 2.52 -2.18
N VAL A 69 -4.59 2.36 -3.43
CA VAL A 69 -5.87 1.70 -3.79
C VAL A 69 -5.69 0.39 -4.56
N TRP A 70 -4.48 0.09 -5.03
CA TRP A 70 -4.23 -1.01 -5.96
C TRP A 70 -3.81 -2.31 -5.29
N VAL A 71 -2.79 -2.28 -4.43
CA VAL A 71 -2.18 -3.49 -3.84
C VAL A 71 -2.32 -3.51 -2.33
N GLY A 72 -2.10 -2.37 -1.67
CA GLY A 72 -2.10 -2.25 -0.21
C GLY A 72 -3.39 -2.77 0.43
N PRO A 73 -4.59 -2.29 0.05
CA PRO A 73 -5.84 -2.73 0.66
C PRO A 73 -6.12 -4.23 0.48
N GLN A 74 -5.80 -4.78 -0.69
CA GLN A 74 -6.00 -6.18 -1.03
C GLN A 74 -5.03 -7.08 -0.25
N PHE A 75 -3.77 -6.66 -0.12
CA PHE A 75 -2.78 -7.36 0.68
C PHE A 75 -3.10 -7.30 2.18
N GLN A 76 -3.50 -6.13 2.69
CA GLN A 76 -3.98 -5.97 4.06
C GLN A 76 -5.14 -6.92 4.34
N ALA A 77 -6.16 -6.93 3.48
CA ALA A 77 -7.32 -7.81 3.64
C ALA A 77 -6.95 -9.30 3.59
N ALA A 78 -6.03 -9.69 2.69
CA ALA A 78 -5.55 -11.06 2.60
C ALA A 78 -4.83 -11.49 3.89
N LEU A 79 -3.94 -10.66 4.43
CA LEU A 79 -3.26 -10.93 5.71
C LEU A 79 -4.24 -11.00 6.88
N GLN A 80 -5.19 -10.07 6.97
CA GLN A 80 -6.22 -10.05 8.02
C GLN A 80 -7.11 -11.30 8.01
N SER A 81 -7.23 -11.99 6.86
CA SER A 81 -7.98 -13.23 6.77
C SER A 81 -7.25 -14.45 7.37
N GLN A 82 -5.95 -14.33 7.60
CA GLN A 82 -5.07 -15.43 8.04
C GLN A 82 -4.39 -15.17 9.39
N ILE A 83 -4.13 -13.90 9.72
CA ILE A 83 -3.38 -13.47 10.89
C ILE A 83 -4.29 -12.64 11.78
N ASN A 84 -4.64 -13.17 12.95
CA ASN A 84 -5.60 -12.53 13.85
C ASN A 84 -5.01 -11.29 14.54
N SER A 85 -3.76 -11.38 14.99
CA SER A 85 -3.05 -10.29 15.68
C SER A 85 -2.12 -9.57 14.71
N LEU A 86 -2.70 -8.73 13.85
CA LEU A 86 -1.99 -7.98 12.81
C LEU A 86 -2.08 -6.46 13.01
N ALA A 87 -0.93 -5.79 12.98
CA ALA A 87 -0.83 -4.35 12.72
C ALA A 87 -0.43 -4.14 11.26
N PHE A 88 -1.18 -3.33 10.50
CA PHE A 88 -0.83 -2.97 9.13
C PHE A 88 -0.69 -1.46 9.01
N GLU A 89 0.45 -0.99 8.54
CA GLU A 89 0.86 0.41 8.50
C GLU A 89 1.27 0.81 7.09
N GLY A 90 0.83 1.98 6.62
CA GLY A 90 1.40 2.60 5.43
C GLY A 90 2.52 3.57 5.78
N VAL A 91 3.55 3.67 4.93
CA VAL A 91 4.61 4.67 5.09
C VAL A 91 4.05 6.09 5.10
N ASP A 92 4.50 6.94 6.03
CA ASP A 92 4.00 8.29 6.22
C ASP A 92 3.95 9.08 4.90
N SER A 93 2.74 9.45 4.49
CA SER A 93 2.49 10.19 3.25
C SER A 93 3.12 11.58 3.20
N THR A 94 3.48 12.17 4.35
CA THR A 94 4.17 13.47 4.42
C THR A 94 5.65 13.35 4.06
N ALA A 95 6.28 12.22 4.42
CA ALA A 95 7.67 11.90 4.08
C ALA A 95 7.78 11.17 2.73
N TYR A 96 6.75 10.42 2.35
CA TYR A 96 6.68 9.66 1.10
C TYR A 96 5.59 10.19 0.15
N PRO A 97 5.93 11.10 -0.78
CA PRO A 97 4.95 11.69 -1.68
C PRO A 97 4.58 10.79 -2.87
N ALA A 98 5.30 9.67 -3.07
CA ALA A 98 5.09 8.69 -4.14
C ALA A 98 4.99 9.31 -5.55
N THR A 99 5.96 10.14 -5.92
CA THR A 99 5.96 10.87 -7.21
C THR A 99 6.83 10.20 -8.25
N LEU A 100 6.69 10.60 -9.52
CA LEU A 100 7.59 10.16 -10.58
C LEU A 100 9.04 10.62 -10.33
N GLN A 101 9.21 11.78 -9.68
CA GLN A 101 10.52 12.35 -9.40
C GLN A 101 11.28 11.48 -8.41
N THR A 102 10.62 11.04 -7.34
CA THR A 102 11.21 10.15 -6.34
C THR A 102 11.42 8.74 -6.92
N TYR A 103 10.58 8.28 -7.87
CA TYR A 103 10.81 7.03 -8.58
C TYR A 103 12.07 7.07 -9.47
N LEU A 104 12.10 7.97 -10.45
CA LEU A 104 13.18 7.99 -11.46
C LEU A 104 14.45 8.67 -10.94
N GLY A 105 14.30 9.74 -10.18
CA GLY A 105 15.41 10.58 -9.73
C GLY A 105 16.17 10.01 -8.54
N GLU A 106 15.47 9.36 -7.61
CA GLU A 106 16.07 8.78 -6.40
C GLU A 106 16.17 7.25 -6.48
N GLY A 107 15.43 6.60 -7.38
CA GLY A 107 15.32 5.13 -7.38
C GLY A 107 14.49 4.64 -6.20
N GLY A 108 13.34 5.28 -5.96
CA GLY A 108 12.54 5.12 -4.74
C GLY A 108 12.84 6.24 -3.76
N SER A 109 11.80 6.76 -3.10
CA SER A 109 11.92 7.93 -2.22
C SER A 109 12.85 7.70 -1.04
N ASP A 110 13.89 8.52 -0.90
CA ASP A 110 14.78 8.46 0.26
C ASP A 110 14.05 8.82 1.55
N GLY A 111 13.23 9.89 1.52
CA GLY A 111 12.38 10.29 2.65
C GLY A 111 11.39 9.20 3.06
N GLY A 112 10.79 8.51 2.09
CA GLY A 112 9.94 7.36 2.37
C GLY A 112 10.70 6.19 3.00
N ALA A 113 11.92 5.91 2.55
CA ALA A 113 12.75 4.85 3.11
C ALA A 113 13.17 5.16 4.56
N GLN A 114 13.53 6.41 4.84
CA GLN A 114 13.84 6.88 6.20
C GLN A 114 12.62 6.82 7.12
N SER A 115 11.45 7.24 6.63
CA SER A 115 10.20 7.12 7.39
C SER A 115 9.87 5.67 7.71
N LEU A 116 9.95 4.77 6.72
CA LEU A 116 9.74 3.33 6.91
C LEU A 116 10.70 2.77 7.99
N ALA A 117 11.99 3.05 7.86
CA ALA A 117 13.00 2.59 8.80
C ALA A 117 12.76 3.11 10.23
N SER A 118 12.34 4.38 10.37
CA SER A 118 11.98 4.97 11.66
C SER A 118 10.78 4.25 12.27
N THR A 119 9.69 4.09 11.53
CA THR A 119 8.47 3.42 12.03
C THR A 119 8.75 1.97 12.45
N VAL A 120 9.56 1.24 11.68
CA VAL A 120 9.99 -0.12 12.06
C VAL A 120 10.82 -0.10 13.34
N THR A 121 11.77 0.82 13.45
CA THR A 121 12.63 0.96 14.65
C THR A 121 11.79 1.28 15.89
N ASP A 122 10.89 2.25 15.78
CA ASP A 122 10.02 2.67 16.89
C ASP A 122 9.11 1.51 17.34
N TYR A 123 8.50 0.81 16.39
CA TYR A 123 7.63 -0.32 16.70
C TYR A 123 8.37 -1.51 17.29
N VAL A 124 9.56 -1.86 16.78
CA VAL A 124 10.39 -2.92 17.37
C VAL A 124 10.81 -2.58 18.80
N ASN A 125 11.12 -1.32 19.08
CA ASN A 125 11.48 -0.89 20.43
C ASN A 125 10.28 -0.94 21.39
N PHE A 126 9.09 -0.61 20.90
CA PHE A 126 7.86 -0.60 21.69
C PHE A 126 7.27 -2.02 21.88
N CYS A 127 7.30 -2.84 20.83
CA CYS A 127 6.79 -4.21 20.77
C CYS A 127 7.90 -5.21 20.42
N PRO A 128 8.83 -5.52 21.34
CA PRO A 128 10.00 -6.34 21.05
C PRO A 128 9.70 -7.80 20.69
N ASP A 129 8.50 -8.30 21.03
CA ASP A 129 8.07 -9.68 20.74
C ASP A 129 7.38 -9.83 19.37
N SER A 130 7.06 -8.70 18.72
CA SER A 130 6.43 -8.68 17.40
C SER A 130 7.40 -9.13 16.31
N SER A 131 6.84 -9.78 15.30
CA SER A 131 7.55 -10.08 14.05
C SER A 131 7.18 -9.04 13.00
N VAL A 132 8.18 -8.41 12.39
CA VAL A 132 7.96 -7.34 11.40
C VAL A 132 8.15 -7.87 9.98
N VAL A 133 7.23 -7.52 9.08
CA VAL A 133 7.39 -7.72 7.64
C VAL A 133 7.40 -6.34 6.97
N ILE A 134 8.37 -6.14 6.08
CA ILE A 134 8.42 -4.96 5.23
C ILE A 134 7.81 -5.32 3.88
N SER A 135 7.03 -4.42 3.30
CA SER A 135 6.44 -4.63 1.99
C SER A 135 6.36 -3.34 1.18
N GLY A 136 6.27 -3.49 -0.13
CA GLY A 136 5.99 -2.38 -1.02
C GLY A 136 5.75 -2.82 -2.46
N TRP A 137 5.11 -1.96 -3.24
CA TRP A 137 4.84 -2.26 -4.65
C TRP A 137 5.29 -1.15 -5.58
N SER A 138 5.75 -1.50 -6.79
CA SER A 138 6.27 -0.54 -7.77
C SER A 138 7.43 0.29 -7.17
N GLN A 139 7.35 1.62 -7.20
CA GLN A 139 8.26 2.51 -6.46
C GLN A 139 8.35 2.17 -4.96
N GLY A 140 7.25 1.73 -4.35
CA GLY A 140 7.22 1.32 -2.95
C GLY A 140 8.11 0.10 -2.67
N ALA A 141 8.30 -0.79 -3.64
CA ALA A 141 9.25 -1.90 -3.49
C ALA A 141 10.69 -1.37 -3.34
N LEU A 142 11.08 -0.34 -4.11
CA LEU A 142 12.37 0.33 -3.94
C LEU A 142 12.50 0.98 -2.56
N VAL A 143 11.44 1.63 -2.09
CA VAL A 143 11.38 2.22 -0.74
C VAL A 143 11.52 1.15 0.34
N ALA A 144 10.89 -0.02 0.16
CA ALA A 144 10.98 -1.15 1.07
C ALA A 144 12.40 -1.72 1.14
N HIS A 145 13.06 -1.93 0.00
CA HIS A 145 14.46 -2.35 -0.07
C HIS A 145 15.39 -1.35 0.63
N LYS A 146 15.29 -0.06 0.28
CA LYS A 146 16.11 1.00 0.88
C LYS A 146 15.87 1.11 2.39
N GLY A 147 14.61 1.09 2.82
CA GLY A 147 14.24 1.19 4.23
C GLY A 147 14.80 0.02 5.05
N LEU A 148 14.75 -1.19 4.50
CA LEU A 148 15.39 -2.37 5.10
C LEU A 148 16.91 -2.18 5.25
N SER A 149 17.59 -1.67 4.22
CA SER A 149 19.04 -1.39 4.24
C SER A 149 19.46 -0.30 5.26
N LEU A 150 18.52 0.53 5.72
CA LEU A 150 18.79 1.59 6.70
C LEU A 150 18.67 1.13 8.16
N LEU A 151 18.12 -0.06 8.42
CA LEU A 151 17.95 -0.57 9.78
C LEU A 151 19.30 -0.91 10.42
N THR A 152 19.40 -0.72 11.74
CA THR A 152 20.54 -1.26 12.48
C THR A 152 20.47 -2.80 12.50
N PRO A 153 21.59 -3.51 12.68
CA PRO A 153 21.58 -4.97 12.76
C PRO A 153 20.61 -5.53 13.81
N GLU A 154 20.44 -4.83 14.94
CA GLU A 154 19.55 -5.23 16.04
C GLU A 154 18.07 -5.14 15.63
N VAL A 155 17.68 -4.06 14.96
CA VAL A 155 16.29 -3.87 14.46
C VAL A 155 16.04 -4.79 13.28
N GLN A 156 16.99 -4.90 12.33
CA GLN A 156 16.88 -5.77 11.16
C GLN A 156 16.67 -7.24 11.57
N ALA A 157 17.23 -7.69 12.70
CA ALA A 157 17.04 -9.04 13.23
C ALA A 157 15.57 -9.36 13.60
N LYS A 158 14.71 -8.34 13.74
CA LYS A 158 13.27 -8.48 14.00
C LYS A 158 12.42 -8.44 12.72
N VAL A 159 13.02 -8.06 11.59
CA VAL A 159 12.37 -8.15 10.28
C VAL A 159 12.50 -9.58 9.76
N VAL A 160 11.36 -10.27 9.65
CA VAL A 160 11.32 -11.69 9.30
C VAL A 160 11.02 -11.92 7.82
N GLY A 161 10.53 -10.89 7.12
CA GLY A 161 10.21 -10.98 5.71
C GLY A 161 10.25 -9.64 4.98
N LEU A 162 10.56 -9.72 3.68
CA LEU A 162 10.35 -8.68 2.69
C LEU A 162 9.43 -9.23 1.60
N VAL A 163 8.33 -8.53 1.31
CA VAL A 163 7.37 -8.92 0.27
C VAL A 163 7.17 -7.78 -0.71
N THR A 164 7.51 -7.98 -1.97
CA THR A 164 7.40 -6.94 -3.00
C THR A 164 6.48 -7.34 -4.15
N PHE A 165 5.84 -6.35 -4.78
CA PHE A 165 4.98 -6.55 -5.97
C PHE A 165 5.43 -5.63 -7.10
N GLY A 166 5.67 -6.17 -8.29
CA GLY A 166 6.16 -5.37 -9.44
C GLY A 166 7.48 -4.68 -9.13
N ASP A 167 8.41 -5.41 -8.51
CA ASP A 167 9.64 -4.89 -7.92
C ASP A 167 10.71 -4.51 -8.96
N PRO A 168 11.03 -3.20 -9.13
CA PRO A 168 12.01 -2.76 -10.11
C PRO A 168 13.43 -2.69 -9.55
N ASN A 169 13.73 -3.20 -8.35
CA ASN A 169 15.03 -3.02 -7.69
C ASN A 169 16.24 -3.40 -8.57
N LYS A 170 16.11 -4.47 -9.36
CA LYS A 170 17.15 -4.91 -10.33
C LYS A 170 17.50 -3.87 -11.38
N LEU A 171 16.57 -2.98 -11.70
CA LEU A 171 16.76 -1.91 -12.68
C LEU A 171 17.44 -0.68 -12.08
N PHE A 172 17.53 -0.58 -10.75
CA PHE A 172 18.08 0.57 -10.03
C PHE A 172 19.39 0.20 -9.31
N THR A 173 19.48 0.42 -8.00
CA THR A 173 20.69 0.14 -7.20
C THR A 173 20.83 -1.34 -6.88
N ASN A 174 19.79 -2.15 -7.12
CA ASN A 174 19.77 -3.58 -6.83
C ASN A 174 20.18 -3.87 -5.38
N GLU A 175 19.52 -3.16 -4.46
CA GLU A 175 19.73 -3.29 -3.02
C GLU A 175 19.62 -4.77 -2.61
N PRO A 176 20.61 -5.32 -1.88
CA PRO A 176 20.61 -6.72 -1.49
C PRO A 176 19.63 -6.95 -0.33
N VAL A 177 18.93 -8.08 -0.35
CA VAL A 177 18.14 -8.54 0.80
C VAL A 177 19.05 -9.35 1.74
N PRO A 178 19.14 -9.01 3.03
CA PRO A 178 19.91 -9.79 4.01
C PRO A 178 19.45 -11.25 4.05
N SER A 179 20.38 -12.20 4.17
CA SER A 179 20.08 -13.64 4.11
C SER A 179 19.19 -14.15 5.25
N ASN A 180 19.09 -13.38 6.35
CA ASN A 180 18.21 -13.68 7.48
C ASN A 180 16.76 -13.19 7.28
N VAL A 181 16.49 -12.46 6.20
CA VAL A 181 15.15 -11.95 5.86
C VAL A 181 14.59 -12.81 4.73
N ALA A 182 13.46 -13.46 4.97
CA ALA A 182 12.80 -14.23 3.91
C ALA A 182 12.28 -13.27 2.82
N PHE A 183 12.49 -13.58 1.55
CA PHE A 183 12.14 -12.68 0.45
C PHE A 183 11.17 -13.34 -0.53
N LYS A 184 10.04 -12.68 -0.78
CA LYS A 184 9.10 -13.01 -1.86
C LYS A 184 8.91 -11.78 -2.73
N THR A 185 9.04 -11.97 -4.04
CA THR A 185 8.66 -10.96 -5.02
C THR A 185 7.59 -11.54 -5.92
N GLU A 186 6.49 -10.81 -6.06
CA GLU A 186 5.45 -11.09 -7.05
C GLU A 186 5.75 -10.29 -8.31
N CYS A 187 6.00 -11.02 -9.38
CA CYS A 187 6.29 -10.45 -10.68
C CYS A 187 5.50 -11.19 -11.76
N ILE A 188 4.71 -10.46 -12.54
CA ILE A 188 3.93 -11.04 -13.63
C ILE A 188 4.87 -11.30 -14.80
N GLY A 189 5.02 -12.55 -15.19
CA GLY A 189 5.87 -12.97 -16.31
C GLY A 189 5.10 -13.81 -17.34
N GLY A 190 5.81 -14.27 -18.37
CA GLY A 190 5.24 -15.09 -19.45
C GLY A 190 4.90 -14.27 -20.70
N THR A 191 3.78 -14.58 -21.36
CA THR A 191 3.35 -13.89 -22.59
C THR A 191 2.86 -12.47 -22.35
N THR A 192 2.41 -12.20 -21.12
CA THR A 192 1.92 -10.92 -20.65
C THR A 192 2.75 -10.62 -19.42
N LEU A 193 3.76 -9.76 -19.56
CA LEU A 193 4.81 -9.56 -18.56
C LEU A 193 4.79 -8.13 -18.04
N ASP A 194 5.15 -7.97 -16.77
CA ASP A 194 5.53 -6.69 -16.19
C ASP A 194 7.05 -6.49 -16.38
N PRO A 195 7.46 -5.59 -17.29
CA PRO A 195 8.86 -5.37 -17.61
C PRO A 195 9.59 -4.59 -16.52
N LEU A 196 8.91 -4.07 -15.50
CA LEU A 196 9.60 -3.43 -14.38
C LEU A 196 10.34 -4.45 -13.51
N CYS A 197 9.82 -5.67 -13.38
CA CYS A 197 10.40 -6.71 -12.53
C CYS A 197 10.88 -7.96 -13.29
N SER A 198 10.50 -8.11 -14.57
CA SER A 198 10.86 -9.26 -15.41
C SER A 198 12.08 -8.98 -16.29
N ASP A 199 12.80 -10.06 -16.65
CA ASP A 199 13.74 -10.01 -17.75
C ASP A 199 12.97 -9.83 -19.07
N ILE A 200 13.37 -8.85 -19.87
CA ILE A 200 12.73 -8.57 -21.16
C ILE A 200 13.32 -9.45 -22.27
N PRO A 201 12.50 -10.01 -23.17
CA PRO A 201 12.98 -10.75 -24.34
C PRO A 201 13.87 -9.90 -25.24
N ALA A 202 14.84 -10.53 -25.92
CA ALA A 202 15.78 -9.83 -26.81
C ALA A 202 15.10 -9.14 -28.00
N ASP A 203 13.91 -9.59 -28.40
CA ASP A 203 13.09 -9.02 -29.47
C ASP A 203 12.03 -8.01 -28.98
N PHE A 204 12.03 -7.69 -27.67
CA PHE A 204 11.11 -6.72 -27.08
C PHE A 204 11.21 -5.37 -27.81
N LYS A 205 10.06 -4.87 -28.25
CA LYS A 205 9.96 -3.59 -28.96
C LYS A 205 9.84 -2.47 -27.94
N PHE A 206 10.96 -1.82 -27.68
CA PHE A 206 10.97 -0.62 -26.84
C PHE A 206 10.10 0.49 -27.47
N PRO A 207 9.40 1.27 -26.63
CA PRO A 207 8.74 2.50 -27.04
C PRO A 207 9.68 3.41 -27.83
N THR A 208 9.19 3.95 -28.94
CA THR A 208 9.94 4.88 -29.80
C THR A 208 9.44 6.31 -29.71
N SER A 209 8.31 6.52 -29.04
CA SER A 209 7.68 7.83 -28.85
C SER A 209 7.13 7.99 -27.42
N LEU A 210 6.81 9.21 -27.03
CA LEU A 210 6.13 9.48 -25.76
C LEU A 210 4.71 8.89 -25.73
N ASP A 211 4.06 8.78 -26.89
CA ASP A 211 2.74 8.16 -27.03
C ASP A 211 2.82 6.64 -26.81
N ASP A 212 3.94 6.00 -27.19
CA ASP A 212 4.17 4.57 -26.88
C ASP A 212 4.32 4.33 -25.36
N ILE A 213 4.81 5.34 -24.61
CA ILE A 213 4.96 5.28 -23.15
C ILE A 213 3.65 5.65 -22.43
N THR A 214 2.94 6.67 -22.93
CA THR A 214 1.75 7.22 -22.26
C THR A 214 0.44 6.59 -22.73
N GLY A 215 0.39 6.10 -23.96
CA GLY A 215 -0.77 5.48 -24.59
C GLY A 215 -1.37 4.31 -23.80
N PRO A 216 -0.55 3.39 -23.23
CA PRO A 216 -1.06 2.33 -22.38
C PRO A 216 -1.88 2.82 -21.17
N PHE A 217 -1.62 4.03 -20.66
CA PHE A 217 -2.39 4.60 -19.54
C PHE A 217 -3.87 4.84 -19.88
N SER A 218 -4.20 5.03 -21.16
CA SER A 218 -5.59 5.12 -21.61
C SER A 218 -6.40 3.84 -21.37
N GLN A 219 -5.71 2.69 -21.24
CA GLN A 219 -6.33 1.39 -21.01
C GLN A 219 -6.53 1.07 -19.53
N LEU A 220 -5.86 1.79 -18.61
CA LEU A 220 -5.92 1.52 -17.16
C LEU A 220 -7.33 1.41 -16.58
N PRO A 221 -8.33 2.22 -17.01
CA PRO A 221 -9.69 2.06 -16.51
C PRO A 221 -10.31 0.68 -16.75
N HIS A 222 -9.79 -0.12 -17.70
CA HIS A 222 -10.26 -1.49 -17.94
C HIS A 222 -9.70 -2.51 -16.94
N PHE A 223 -8.57 -2.19 -16.29
CA PHE A 223 -7.92 -3.04 -15.29
C PHE A 223 -8.27 -2.64 -13.86
N ALA A 224 -8.76 -1.41 -13.69
CA ALA A 224 -9.28 -0.93 -12.43
C ALA A 224 -10.53 -1.72 -12.02
N THR A 225 -10.53 -2.19 -10.78
CA THR A 225 -11.67 -2.81 -10.13
C THR A 225 -12.27 -1.86 -9.09
N GLY A 226 -13.59 -1.68 -9.15
CA GLY A 226 -14.28 -0.80 -8.23
C GLY A 226 -14.00 0.69 -8.45
N VAL A 227 -14.60 1.51 -7.59
CA VAL A 227 -14.66 2.97 -7.78
C VAL A 227 -13.35 3.70 -7.48
N ALA A 228 -12.56 3.19 -6.52
CA ALA A 228 -11.33 3.83 -6.07
C ALA A 228 -10.21 3.70 -7.11
N GLU A 229 -9.95 2.49 -7.60
CA GLU A 229 -8.99 2.25 -8.68
C GLU A 229 -9.40 2.96 -9.97
N THR A 230 -10.71 2.98 -10.29
CA THR A 230 -11.20 3.68 -11.49
C THR A 230 -10.92 5.19 -11.39
N ALA A 231 -11.15 5.78 -10.23
CA ALA A 231 -10.84 7.19 -9.99
C ALA A 231 -9.32 7.45 -10.02
N ALA A 232 -8.51 6.56 -9.47
CA ALA A 232 -7.06 6.65 -9.50
C ALA A 232 -6.51 6.56 -10.94
N ALA A 233 -6.99 5.61 -11.74
CA ALA A 233 -6.64 5.47 -13.15
C ALA A 233 -6.99 6.74 -13.96
N ALA A 234 -8.18 7.30 -13.75
CA ALA A 234 -8.58 8.54 -14.40
C ALA A 234 -7.72 9.75 -13.97
N SER A 235 -7.43 9.86 -12.66
CA SER A 235 -6.59 10.93 -12.10
C SER A 235 -5.16 10.85 -12.63
N LEU A 236 -4.61 9.64 -12.78
CA LEU A 236 -3.28 9.42 -13.32
C LEU A 236 -3.16 9.98 -14.74
N VAL A 237 -4.10 9.63 -15.62
CA VAL A 237 -4.12 10.13 -17.02
C VAL A 237 -4.11 11.67 -17.05
N LEU A 238 -4.84 12.33 -16.15
CA LEU A 238 -4.90 13.79 -16.07
C LEU A 238 -3.61 14.42 -15.50
N ARG A 239 -2.98 13.78 -14.51
CA ARG A 239 -1.82 14.33 -13.78
C ARG A 239 -0.48 14.00 -14.43
N PHE A 240 -0.42 12.95 -15.23
CA PHE A 240 0.82 12.43 -15.80
C PHE A 240 1.64 13.48 -16.56
N PRO A 241 1.05 14.36 -17.41
CA PRO A 241 1.82 15.40 -18.09
C PRO A 241 2.54 16.36 -17.13
N GLY A 242 1.90 16.74 -16.03
CA GLY A 242 2.52 17.58 -15.00
C GLY A 242 3.66 16.87 -14.26
N GLN A 243 3.54 15.54 -14.07
CA GLN A 243 4.58 14.72 -13.45
C GLN A 243 5.80 14.55 -14.37
N LEU A 244 5.59 14.37 -15.67
CA LEU A 244 6.69 14.38 -16.65
C LEU A 244 7.45 15.71 -16.65
N LEU A 245 6.75 16.85 -16.51
CA LEU A 245 7.38 18.16 -16.40
C LEU A 245 8.19 18.31 -15.10
N ALA A 246 7.62 17.90 -13.96
CA ALA A 246 8.31 17.93 -12.67
C ALA A 246 9.54 17.01 -12.65
N SER A 247 9.49 15.90 -13.39
CA SER A 247 10.56 14.89 -13.47
C SER A 247 11.38 14.96 -14.74
N ARG A 248 11.34 16.08 -15.47
CA ARG A 248 11.87 16.19 -16.83
C ARG A 248 13.32 15.72 -16.96
N SER A 249 14.18 16.09 -16.01
CA SER A 249 15.60 15.70 -16.05
C SER A 249 15.77 14.18 -15.95
N ALA A 250 15.19 13.57 -14.92
CA ALA A 250 15.28 12.13 -14.68
C ALA A 250 14.56 11.31 -15.77
N PHE A 251 13.45 11.82 -16.28
CA PHE A 251 12.73 11.21 -17.40
C PHE A 251 13.56 11.23 -18.69
N LEU A 252 14.18 12.36 -19.04
CA LEU A 252 15.04 12.47 -20.22
C LEU A 252 16.30 11.61 -20.09
N ASP A 253 16.90 11.53 -18.90
CA ASP A 253 18.01 10.62 -18.62
C ASP A 253 17.59 9.16 -18.84
N ALA A 254 16.46 8.73 -18.29
CA ALA A 254 15.94 7.38 -18.48
C ALA A 254 15.56 7.08 -19.95
N LEU A 255 15.10 8.09 -20.69
CA LEU A 255 14.69 7.96 -22.10
C LEU A 255 15.90 7.87 -23.05
N THR A 256 17.01 8.55 -22.72
CA THR A 256 18.18 8.62 -23.59
C THR A 256 19.21 7.54 -23.30
N ASP A 257 19.24 7.02 -22.07
CA ASP A 257 20.08 5.90 -21.67
C ASP A 257 19.35 4.57 -21.89
N LYS A 258 19.80 3.80 -22.88
CA LYS A 258 19.23 2.49 -23.21
C LYS A 258 19.24 1.50 -22.04
N THR A 259 20.13 1.66 -21.06
CA THR A 259 20.19 0.82 -19.86
C THR A 259 19.09 1.16 -18.86
N LYS A 260 18.48 2.35 -18.98
CA LYS A 260 17.45 2.87 -18.08
C LYS A 260 16.06 2.86 -18.70
N MET A 261 15.95 2.66 -20.02
CA MET A 261 14.68 2.61 -20.76
C MET A 261 13.65 1.67 -20.14
N GLN A 262 14.09 0.54 -19.58
CA GLN A 262 13.20 -0.42 -18.93
C GLN A 262 12.46 0.17 -17.72
N ARG A 263 13.06 1.15 -17.03
CA ARG A 263 12.44 1.89 -15.90
C ARG A 263 11.22 2.72 -16.31
N LEU A 264 11.02 2.94 -17.62
CA LEU A 264 9.89 3.69 -18.15
C LEU A 264 8.75 2.79 -18.66
N LEU A 265 8.94 1.47 -18.66
CA LEU A 265 8.00 0.52 -19.24
C LEU A 265 6.89 0.17 -18.25
N LEU A 266 5.98 1.10 -18.01
CA LEU A 266 4.83 0.83 -17.16
C LEU A 266 3.68 0.27 -18.02
N THR A 267 3.38 -1.02 -17.86
CA THR A 267 2.31 -1.70 -18.61
C THR A 267 1.04 -1.85 -17.76
N PRO A 268 -0.13 -2.08 -18.37
CA PRO A 268 -1.36 -2.29 -17.60
C PRO A 268 -1.30 -3.48 -16.63
N GLU A 269 -0.54 -4.52 -16.97
CA GLU A 269 -0.32 -5.70 -16.12
C GLU A 269 0.21 -5.33 -14.74
N HIS A 270 1.06 -4.29 -14.67
CA HIS A 270 1.63 -3.78 -13.43
C HIS A 270 0.57 -3.33 -12.41
N PHE A 271 -0.66 -3.07 -12.83
CA PHE A 271 -1.75 -2.63 -11.96
C PHE A 271 -2.67 -3.78 -11.52
N THR A 272 -2.35 -5.02 -11.88
CA THR A 272 -3.23 -6.18 -11.62
C THR A 272 -2.87 -6.97 -10.37
N TYR A 273 -1.72 -6.68 -9.72
CA TYR A 273 -1.23 -7.43 -8.55
C TYR A 273 -2.24 -7.59 -7.41
N GLY A 274 -3.04 -6.56 -7.14
CA GLY A 274 -4.08 -6.63 -6.10
C GLY A 274 -5.24 -7.55 -6.44
N ASN A 275 -5.52 -7.73 -7.73
CA ASN A 275 -6.79 -8.26 -8.24
C ASN A 275 -6.63 -9.58 -9.01
N ASN A 276 -5.43 -10.17 -9.03
CA ASN A 276 -5.11 -11.40 -9.77
C ASN A 276 -4.69 -12.58 -8.87
N GLY A 277 -4.92 -12.48 -7.56
CA GLY A 277 -4.59 -13.51 -6.57
C GLY A 277 -3.19 -13.43 -5.97
N LEU A 278 -2.29 -12.60 -6.53
CA LEU A 278 -0.90 -12.51 -6.04
C LEU A 278 -0.80 -11.92 -4.62
N THR A 279 -1.75 -11.10 -4.18
CA THR A 279 -1.83 -10.64 -2.78
C THR A 279 -2.20 -11.76 -1.82
N SER A 280 -2.98 -12.75 -2.26
CA SER A 280 -3.27 -13.96 -1.47
C SER A 280 -2.03 -14.86 -1.39
N ASP A 281 -1.34 -15.09 -2.51
CA ASP A 281 -0.10 -15.87 -2.54
C ASP A 281 0.98 -15.24 -1.64
N ALA A 282 1.08 -13.91 -1.65
CA ALA A 282 1.96 -13.15 -0.78
C ALA A 282 1.56 -13.25 0.70
N ALA A 283 0.25 -13.24 1.01
CA ALA A 283 -0.24 -13.42 2.38
C ALA A 283 0.04 -14.84 2.90
N ASP A 284 -0.15 -15.87 2.05
CA ASP A 284 0.19 -17.26 2.36
C ASP A 284 1.68 -17.40 2.68
N PHE A 285 2.54 -16.73 1.91
CA PHE A 285 3.98 -16.68 2.18
C PHE A 285 4.27 -16.08 3.56
N VAL A 286 3.64 -14.95 3.91
CA VAL A 286 3.83 -14.30 5.22
C VAL A 286 3.33 -15.19 6.36
N ALA A 287 2.13 -15.77 6.24
CA ALA A 287 1.54 -16.63 7.24
C ALA A 287 2.36 -17.92 7.47
N ALA A 288 3.07 -18.39 6.44
CA ALA A 288 3.94 -19.56 6.51
C ALA A 288 5.34 -19.27 7.11
N LEU A 289 5.71 -18.02 7.38
CA LEU A 289 7.01 -17.69 7.97
C LEU A 289 7.13 -18.31 9.37
N PRO A 290 8.25 -18.98 9.72
CA PRO A 290 8.38 -19.65 11.02
C PRO A 290 8.17 -18.76 12.25
N ALA A 291 8.45 -17.46 12.13
CA ALA A 291 8.26 -16.48 13.20
C ALA A 291 6.81 -15.97 13.32
N VAL A 292 5.98 -16.24 12.31
CA VAL A 292 4.56 -15.86 12.22
C VAL A 292 3.66 -17.04 12.56
N VAL A 293 4.02 -18.27 12.17
CA VAL A 293 3.22 -19.48 12.41
C VAL A 293 2.88 -19.63 13.89
N GLY A 294 1.58 -19.72 14.19
CA GLY A 294 1.07 -19.95 15.56
C GLY A 294 0.89 -18.68 16.39
N LYS A 295 1.12 -17.50 15.80
CA LYS A 295 0.65 -16.22 16.29
C LYS A 295 -0.59 -15.78 15.51
#